data_AF-A0A968P9F5-F1
#
_entry.id   AF-A0A968P9F5-F1
#
_cell.length_a   1.000
_cell.length_b   1.000
_cell.length_c   1.000
_cell.angle_alpha   90.00
_cell.angle_beta   90.00
_cell.angle_gamma   90.00
#
_symmetry.space_group_name_H-M   'P 1'
#
loop_
_entity.id
_entity.type
_entity.pdbx_description
1 polymer ?
#
loop_
_entity_poly.entity_id
_entity_poly.type
_entity_poly.pdbx_seq_one_letter_code
_entity_poly.pdbx_strand_id
1 'polypeptide(L)'
;MASAAPFAILALVFSFLYCVVPLAFWGRTPGMVMSHEIARSLDDQPLSFGQTILRWLGALITLALAGLPTLLALIGGRSLADQISGSKTSTI
;
A
#
# COMPACT_ATOMS: atom_id res chain seq x y z
N MET A 1 -14.70 -23.36 -1.27
CA MET A 1 -14.16 -21.97 -1.27
C MET A 1 -12.67 -22.08 -1.58
N ALA A 2 -12.21 -21.61 -2.74
CA ALA A 2 -10.79 -21.61 -3.05
C ALA A 2 -10.05 -20.78 -1.99
N SER A 3 -8.91 -21.27 -1.48
CA SER A 3 -8.12 -20.48 -0.52
C SER A 3 -7.68 -19.19 -1.21
N ALA A 4 -7.94 -18.04 -0.59
CA ALA A 4 -7.53 -16.74 -1.13
C ALA A 4 -6.01 -16.52 -1.08
N ALA A 5 -5.30 -17.37 -0.35
CA ALA A 5 -3.85 -17.30 -0.13
C ALA A 5 -3.01 -17.26 -1.41
N PRO A 6 -3.14 -18.19 -2.39
CA PRO A 6 -2.38 -18.14 -3.63
C PRO A 6 -2.61 -16.84 -4.41
N PHE A 7 -3.83 -16.33 -4.44
CA PHE A 7 -4.13 -15.07 -5.12
C PHE A 7 -3.50 -13.87 -4.39
N ALA A 8 -3.55 -13.86 -3.06
CA ALA A 8 -2.90 -12.83 -2.26
C ALA A 8 -1.38 -12.82 -2.44
N ILE A 9 -0.74 -14.00 -2.47
CA ILE A 9 0.70 -14.14 -2.73
C ILE A 9 1.02 -13.62 -4.14
N LEU A 10 0.25 -14.03 -5.15
CA LEU A 10 0.43 -13.56 -6.53
C LEU A 10 0.31 -12.04 -6.61
N ALA A 11 -0.71 -11.45 -5.99
CA ALA A 11 -0.91 -10.01 -5.94
C ALA A 11 0.25 -9.29 -5.23
N LEU A 12 0.77 -9.86 -4.14
CA LEU A 12 1.89 -9.30 -3.41
C LEU A 12 3.19 -9.33 -4.23
N VAL A 13 3.48 -10.46 -4.89
CA VAL A 13 4.63 -10.62 -5.78
C VAL A 13 4.51 -9.70 -6.99
N PHE A 14 3.33 -9.63 -7.61
CA PHE A 14 3.08 -8.72 -8.73
C PHE A 14 3.27 -7.26 -8.30
N SER A 15 2.69 -6.86 -7.16
CA SER A 15 2.87 -5.51 -6.59
C SER A 15 4.34 -5.18 -6.34
N PHE A 16 5.10 -6.12 -5.77
CA PHE A 16 6.53 -5.98 -5.55
C PHE A 16 7.26 -5.74 -6.88
N LEU A 17 7.09 -6.61 -7.87
CA LEU A 17 7.79 -6.50 -9.15
C LEU A 17 7.37 -5.24 -9.91
N TYR A 18 6.08 -4.91 -9.92
CA TYR A 18 5.52 -3.73 -10.59
C TYR A 18 6.03 -2.41 -10.00
N CYS A 19 6.27 -2.36 -8.69
CA CYS A 19 6.79 -1.14 -8.05
C CYS A 19 8.32 -1.12 -8.05
N VAL A 20 8.95 -2.17 -7.51
CA VAL A 20 10.38 -2.17 -7.19
C VAL A 20 11.25 -2.18 -8.43
N VAL A 21 10.91 -2.96 -9.45
CA VAL A 21 11.74 -3.04 -10.67
C VAL A 21 11.76 -1.69 -11.40
N PRO A 22 10.61 -1.06 -11.74
CA PRO A 22 10.64 0.25 -12.39
C PRO A 22 11.28 1.36 -11.55
N LEU A 23 11.03 1.38 -10.24
CA LEU A 23 11.63 2.37 -9.35
C LEU A 23 13.15 2.22 -9.27
N ALA A 24 13.67 0.99 -9.18
CA ALA A 24 15.10 0.75 -9.07
C ALA A 24 15.86 1.10 -10.36
N PHE A 25 15.28 0.84 -11.53
CA PHE A 25 15.94 1.09 -12.82
C PHE A 25 15.69 2.47 -13.40
N TRP A 26 14.49 3.03 -13.21
CA TRP A 26 14.07 4.28 -13.85
C TRP A 26 13.72 5.39 -12.86
N GLY A 27 13.69 5.11 -11.55
CA GLY A 27 13.27 6.09 -10.54
C GLY A 27 11.79 6.44 -10.58
N ARG A 28 10.98 5.69 -11.35
CA ARG A 28 9.55 6.00 -11.57
C ARG A 28 8.77 4.74 -11.96
N THR A 29 7.56 4.62 -11.45
CA THR A 29 6.60 3.60 -11.86
C THR A 29 5.73 4.09 -13.01
N PRO A 30 5.00 3.21 -13.73
CA PRO A 30 4.09 3.67 -14.79
C PRO A 30 3.06 4.70 -14.33
N GLY A 31 2.55 4.56 -13.10
CA GLY A 31 1.65 5.56 -12.50
C GLY A 31 2.33 6.92 -12.32
N MET A 32 3.60 6.93 -11.90
CA MET A 32 4.39 8.16 -11.75
C MET A 32 4.70 8.82 -13.09
N VAL A 33 4.89 8.03 -14.17
CA VAL A 33 5.06 8.57 -15.51
C VAL A 33 3.82 9.35 -15.95
N MET A 34 2.63 8.86 -15.61
CA MET A 34 1.37 9.55 -15.92
C MET A 34 1.16 10.83 -15.10
N SER A 35 1.67 10.88 -13.86
CA SER A 35 1.62 12.09 -13.00
C SER A 35 2.82 13.02 -13.17
N HIS A 36 3.74 12.73 -14.11
CA HIS A 36 5.00 13.46 -14.28
C HIS A 36 5.88 13.52 -13.02
N GLU A 37 5.82 12.49 -12.18
CA GLU A 37 6.60 12.39 -10.94
C GLU A 37 7.87 11.54 -11.12
N ILE A 38 8.91 11.89 -10.36
CA ILE A 38 10.14 11.09 -10.24
C ILE A 38 10.49 10.91 -8.77
N ALA A 39 10.88 9.70 -8.40
CA ALA A 39 11.31 9.38 -7.05
C ALA A 39 12.84 9.46 -6.95
N ARG A 40 13.33 10.22 -5.97
CA ARG A 40 14.76 10.39 -5.69
C ARG A 40 15.03 10.28 -4.20
N SER A 41 16.30 10.04 -3.87
CA SER A 41 16.80 10.13 -2.49
C SER A 41 16.72 11.57 -1.98
N LEU A 42 16.86 11.75 -0.67
CA LEU A 42 16.90 13.08 -0.04
C LEU A 42 18.04 13.95 -0.58
N ASP A 43 19.14 13.34 -0.99
CA ASP A 43 20.30 14.01 -1.60
C ASP A 43 20.16 14.21 -3.13
N ASP A 44 18.93 14.11 -3.66
CA ASP A 44 18.58 14.21 -5.09
C ASP A 44 19.26 13.15 -6.00
N GLN A 45 19.81 12.09 -5.39
CA GLN A 45 20.39 10.95 -6.11
C GLN A 45 19.31 9.94 -6.56
N PRO A 46 19.60 9.11 -7.59
CA PRO A 46 18.77 7.95 -7.90
C PRO A 46 18.56 7.06 -6.67
N LEU A 47 17.36 6.50 -6.53
CA LEU A 47 17.06 5.58 -5.44
C LEU A 47 17.93 4.34 -5.51
N SER A 48 18.51 3.96 -4.38
CA SER A 48 19.13 2.65 -4.26
C SER A 48 18.08 1.54 -4.24
N PHE A 49 18.51 0.32 -4.55
CA PHE A 49 17.63 -0.85 -4.50
C PHE A 49 17.04 -1.06 -3.09
N GLY A 50 17.85 -0.87 -2.04
CA GLY A 50 17.41 -0.96 -0.65
C GLY A 50 16.36 0.09 -0.30
N GLN A 51 16.55 1.35 -0.72
CA GLN A 51 15.56 2.41 -0.52
C GLN A 51 14.24 2.10 -1.24
N THR A 52 14.31 1.49 -2.42
CA THR A 52 13.12 1.11 -3.19
C THR A 52 12.30 0.03 -2.48
N ILE A 53 12.97 -1.00 -1.92
CA ILE A 53 12.30 -2.03 -1.12
C ILE A 53 11.67 -1.45 0.14
N LEU A 54 12.41 -0.60 0.87
CA LEU A 54 11.90 0.05 2.07
C LEU A 54 10.69 0.95 1.77
N ARG A 55 10.71 1.65 0.62
CA ARG A 55 9.56 2.45 0.16
C ARG A 55 8.34 1.58 -0.12
N TRP A 56 8.51 0.44 -0.78
CA TRP A 56 7.41 -0.50 -1.02
C TRP A 56 6.86 -1.11 0.27
N LEU A 57 7.73 -1.53 1.20
CA LEU A 57 7.33 -2.01 2.53
C LEU A 57 6.59 -0.93 3.31
N GLY A 58 7.09 0.31 3.30
CA GLY A 58 6.45 1.45 3.94
C GLY A 58 5.03 1.67 3.41
N ALA A 59 4.85 1.61 2.08
CA ALA A 59 3.53 1.74 1.47
C ALA A 59 2.56 0.63 1.92
N LEU A 60 3.02 -0.63 2.03
CA LEU A 60 2.20 -1.72 2.54
C LEU A 60 1.81 -1.53 4.01
N ILE A 61 2.74 -1.08 4.84
CA ILE A 61 2.48 -0.78 6.26
C ILE A 61 1.47 0.36 6.37
N THR A 62 1.64 1.44 5.60
CA THR A 62 0.68 2.55 5.56
C THR A 62 -0.70 2.08 5.10
N LEU A 63 -0.78 1.25 4.06
CA LEU A 63 -2.04 0.70 3.58
C LEU A 63 -2.71 -0.19 4.64
N ALA A 64 -1.94 -1.01 5.36
CA ALA A 64 -2.47 -1.85 6.43
C ALA A 64 -2.98 -1.02 7.62
N LEU A 65 -2.24 0.00 8.04
CA LEU A 65 -2.58 0.79 9.23
C LEU A 65 -3.65 1.84 8.97
N ALA A 66 -3.63 2.52 7.83
CA ALA A 66 -4.60 3.55 7.49
C ALA A 66 -5.73 3.00 6.61
N GLY A 67 -5.40 2.16 5.63
CA GLY A 67 -6.36 1.66 4.66
C GLY A 67 -7.32 0.62 5.22
N LEU A 68 -6.85 -0.36 6.02
CA LEU A 68 -7.75 -1.41 6.56
C LEU A 68 -8.84 -0.85 7.48
N PRO A 69 -8.55 0.02 8.47
CA PRO A 69 -9.60 0.58 9.31
C PRO A 69 -10.64 1.36 8.52
N THR A 70 -10.20 2.14 7.52
CA THR A 70 -11.08 2.95 6.68
C THR A 70 -11.93 2.08 5.74
N LEU A 71 -11.35 1.06 5.11
CA LEU A 71 -12.09 0.12 4.27
C LEU A 71 -13.14 -0.65 5.07
N LEU A 72 -12.79 -1.08 6.29
CA LEU A 72 -13.72 -1.77 7.18
C LEU A 72 -14.85 -0.85 7.65
N ALA A 73 -14.57 0.43 7.90
CA ALA A 73 -15.58 1.42 8.22
C ALA A 73 -16.56 1.65 7.05
N LEU A 74 -16.04 1.76 5.82
CA LEU A 74 -16.83 2.05 4.62
C LEU A 74 -17.68 0.85 4.18
N ILE A 75 -17.13 -0.36 4.21
CA ILE A 75 -17.82 -1.59 3.76
C ILE A 75 -18.76 -2.12 4.85
N GLY A 76 -18.32 -2.08 6.12
CA GLY A 76 -19.05 -2.68 7.24
C GLY A 76 -20.03 -1.74 7.95
N GLY A 77 -20.07 -0.45 7.57
CA GLY A 77 -20.90 0.58 8.20
C GLY A 77 -20.56 0.88 9.67
N ARG A 78 -19.53 0.24 10.23
CA ARG A 78 -19.03 0.41 11.60
C ARG A 78 -17.52 0.52 11.53
N SER A 79 -16.95 1.50 12.23
CA SER A 79 -15.49 1.65 12.27
C SER A 79 -14.83 0.41 12.88
N LEU A 80 -13.56 0.18 12.56
CA LEU A 80 -12.79 -0.92 13.16
C LEU A 80 -12.78 -0.80 14.71
N ALA A 81 -12.75 0.41 15.26
CA ALA A 81 -12.85 0.66 16.70
C ALA A 81 -14.21 0.22 17.26
N ASP A 82 -15.31 0.57 16.58
CA ASP A 82 -16.67 0.12 16.96
C ASP A 82 -16.81 -1.41 16.89
N GLN A 83 -16.14 -2.05 15.92
CA GLN A 83 -16.13 -3.50 15.77
C GLN A 83 -15.34 -4.19 16.90
N ILE A 84 -14.13 -3.69 17.23
CA ILE A 84 -13.31 -4.25 18.31
C ILE A 84 -13.96 -4.02 19.68
N SER A 85 -14.51 -2.82 19.90
CA SER A 85 -15.15 -2.47 21.18
C SER A 85 -16.54 -3.09 21.34
N GLY A 86 -17.13 -3.66 20.28
CA GLY A 86 -18.52 -4.12 20.28
C GLY A 86 -19.57 -2.99 20.37
N SER A 87 -19.15 -1.72 20.26
CA SER A 87 -20.01 -0.55 20.39
C SER A 87 -20.56 -0.07 19.05
N LYS A 88 -21.56 0.82 19.08
CA LYS A 88 -22.09 1.51 17.89
C LYS A 88 -22.18 2.99 18.21
N THR A 89 -21.50 3.81 17.43
CA THR A 89 -21.64 5.26 17.49
C THR A 89 -22.86 5.67 16.64
N SER A 90 -23.83 6.36 17.23
CA SER A 90 -25.00 6.92 16.52
C SER A 90 -25.21 8.38 16.93
N THR A 91 -25.53 9.23 15.97
CA THR A 91 -25.91 10.63 16.18
C THR A 91 -27.30 10.72 16.83
N ILE A 92 -27.48 11.64 17.77
CA ILE A 92 -28.77 11.95 18.43
C ILE A 92 -29.57 12.89 17.54
#